data_AF-A0A2D5B6S4-F1
#
_entry.id   AF-A0A2D5B6S4-F1
#
_cell.length_a   1.000
_cell.length_b   1.000
_cell.length_c   1.000
_cell.angle_alpha   90.00
_cell.angle_beta   90.00
_cell.angle_gamma   90.00
#
_symmetry.space_group_name_H-M   'P 1'
#
loop_
_entity.id
_entity.type
_entity.pdbx_description
1 polymer ?
#
loop_
_entity_poly.entity_id
_entity_poly.type
_entity_poly.pdbx_seq_one_letter_code
_entity_poly.pdbx_strand_id
1 'polypeptide(L)'
;MEISMAGNEHLIVILQKLLDSHEAQDQWLRGDSDFDDQSKRIMVELVAGQKACAVEFLDWVRGLEIELPISLVAEEGQPEGWSMEWDGSMCEGMSERDFDMLDAIRYIVFNGESYRPDNAVIDPLLGRGMPGRLRKDVEQS
;
A
#
# COMPACT_ATOMS: atom_id res chain seq x y z
N MET A 1 -17.41 23.49 -13.58
CA MET A 1 -15.99 23.31 -13.25
C MET A 1 -15.87 21.88 -12.80
N GLU A 2 -15.52 20.98 -13.72
CA GLU A 2 -15.35 19.56 -13.40
C GLU A 2 -14.02 19.44 -12.66
N ILE A 3 -14.10 19.18 -11.36
CA ILE A 3 -12.93 18.81 -10.57
C ILE A 3 -12.62 17.39 -11.02
N SER A 4 -11.47 17.22 -11.69
CA SER A 4 -10.93 15.91 -12.05
C SER A 4 -10.72 15.09 -10.78
N MET A 5 -11.70 14.24 -10.43
CA MET A 5 -11.62 13.23 -9.36
C MET A 5 -10.93 11.93 -9.83
N ALA A 6 -10.29 11.96 -11.01
CA ALA A 6 -9.82 10.74 -11.67
C ALA A 6 -8.67 10.05 -10.93
N GLY A 7 -7.76 10.79 -10.27
CA GLY A 7 -6.59 10.22 -9.60
C GLY A 7 -6.98 9.45 -8.35
N ASN A 8 -7.76 10.08 -7.46
CA ASN A 8 -8.24 9.44 -6.23
C ASN A 8 -9.14 8.23 -6.53
N GLU A 9 -10.07 8.36 -7.48
CA GLU A 9 -10.96 7.26 -7.87
C GLU A 9 -10.20 6.07 -8.46
N HIS A 10 -9.22 6.32 -9.34
CA HIS A 10 -8.37 5.27 -9.87
C HIS A 10 -7.53 4.61 -8.77
N LEU A 11 -6.99 5.39 -7.84
CA LEU A 11 -6.23 4.85 -6.72
C LEU A 11 -7.10 3.94 -5.83
N ILE A 12 -8.34 4.34 -5.55
CA ILE A 12 -9.32 3.51 -4.84
C ILE A 12 -9.55 2.19 -5.57
N VAL A 13 -9.71 2.21 -6.90
CA VAL A 13 -9.90 1.00 -7.71
C VAL A 13 -8.69 0.08 -7.63
N ILE A 14 -7.47 0.62 -7.74
CA ILE A 14 -6.23 -0.16 -7.65
C ILE A 14 -6.10 -0.79 -6.26
N LEU A 15 -6.32 -0.02 -5.20
CA LEU A 15 -6.27 -0.52 -3.83
C LEU A 15 -7.31 -1.60 -3.56
N GLN A 16 -8.53 -1.47 -4.11
CA GLN A 16 -9.55 -2.50 -4.00
C GLN A 16 -9.15 -3.79 -4.72
N LYS A 17 -8.59 -3.69 -5.94
CA LYS A 17 -8.05 -4.86 -6.67
C LYS A 17 -6.92 -5.55 -5.90
N LEU A 18 -6.04 -4.77 -5.28
CA LEU A 18 -4.95 -5.28 -4.45
C LEU A 18 -5.50 -6.05 -3.24
N LEU A 19 -6.52 -5.51 -2.56
CA LEU A 19 -7.20 -6.21 -1.47
C LEU A 19 -7.85 -7.52 -1.91
N ASP A 20 -8.53 -7.50 -3.05
CA ASP A 20 -9.17 -8.71 -3.60
C ASP A 20 -8.13 -9.78 -3.95
N SER A 21 -6.97 -9.37 -4.50
CA SER A 21 -5.83 -10.26 -4.77
C SER A 21 -5.25 -10.86 -3.48
N HIS A 22 -5.05 -10.06 -2.43
CA HIS A 22 -4.58 -10.55 -1.15
C HIS A 22 -5.58 -11.46 -0.43
N GLU A 23 -6.88 -11.22 -0.58
CA GLU A 23 -7.93 -12.12 -0.09
C GLU A 23 -7.85 -13.48 -0.79
N ALA A 24 -7.72 -13.49 -2.11
CA ALA A 24 -7.53 -14.72 -2.88
C ALA A 24 -6.24 -15.47 -2.47
N GLN A 25 -5.14 -14.75 -2.21
CA GLN A 25 -3.89 -15.33 -1.72
C GLN A 25 -4.05 -15.95 -0.32
N ASP A 26 -4.70 -15.26 0.62
CA ASP A 26 -4.95 -15.81 1.97
C ASP A 26 -5.82 -17.07 1.90
N GLN A 27 -6.86 -17.08 1.05
CA GLN A 27 -7.71 -18.25 0.83
C GLN A 27 -6.92 -19.42 0.23
N TRP A 28 -6.07 -19.16 -0.76
CA TRP A 28 -5.21 -20.18 -1.36
C TRP A 28 -4.19 -20.75 -0.35
N LEU A 29 -3.55 -19.89 0.45
CA LEU A 29 -2.62 -20.31 1.50
C LEU A 29 -3.27 -21.22 2.54
N ARG A 30 -4.51 -20.92 2.94
CA ARG A 30 -5.28 -21.69 3.93
C ARG A 30 -5.91 -22.97 3.39
N GLY A 31 -6.13 -23.05 2.07
CA GLY A 31 -6.68 -24.21 1.39
C GLY A 31 -5.60 -25.15 0.87
N ASP A 32 -5.48 -25.20 -0.46
CA ASP A 32 -4.69 -26.17 -1.22
C ASP A 32 -3.24 -25.73 -1.49
N SER A 33 -2.62 -24.97 -0.59
CA SER A 33 -1.20 -24.64 -0.76
C SER A 33 -0.31 -25.82 -0.37
N ASP A 34 0.69 -26.12 -1.21
CA ASP A 34 1.67 -27.21 -1.01
C ASP A 34 2.76 -26.87 0.04
N PHE A 35 2.62 -25.75 0.72
CA PHE A 35 3.58 -25.31 1.74
C PHE A 35 3.49 -26.14 3.02
N ASP A 36 4.63 -26.28 3.70
CA ASP A 36 4.67 -26.80 5.06
C ASP A 36 4.00 -25.82 6.04
N ASP A 37 3.58 -26.33 7.20
CA ASP A 37 2.81 -25.55 8.18
C ASP A 37 3.52 -24.28 8.68
N GLN A 38 4.85 -24.31 8.76
CA GLN A 38 5.63 -23.15 9.21
C GLN A 38 5.67 -22.08 8.12
N SER A 39 5.94 -22.47 6.88
CA SER A 39 5.91 -21.57 5.73
C SER A 39 4.51 -20.98 5.54
N LYS A 40 3.45 -21.80 5.61
CA LYS A 40 2.04 -21.35 5.58
C LYS A 40 1.78 -20.27 6.60
N ARG A 41 2.17 -20.50 7.85
CA ARG A 41 1.98 -19.54 8.94
C ARG A 41 2.64 -18.19 8.64
N ILE A 42 3.90 -18.21 8.19
CA ILE A 42 4.65 -16.98 7.87
C ILE A 42 3.98 -16.23 6.72
N MET A 43 3.59 -16.93 5.64
CA MET A 43 2.93 -16.31 4.50
C MET A 43 1.55 -15.74 4.85
N VAL A 44 0.78 -16.42 5.69
CA VAL A 44 -0.49 -15.91 6.18
C VAL A 44 -0.29 -14.64 7.02
N GLU A 45 0.71 -14.61 7.89
CA GLU A 45 1.06 -13.40 8.67
C GLU A 45 1.48 -12.23 7.75
N LEU A 46 2.28 -12.53 6.71
CA LEU A 46 2.69 -11.54 5.70
C LEU A 46 1.51 -10.96 4.93
N VAL A 47 0.65 -11.82 4.37
CA VAL A 47 -0.54 -11.39 3.60
C VAL A 47 -1.51 -10.61 4.49
N ALA A 48 -1.70 -11.02 5.75
CA ALA A 48 -2.52 -10.26 6.69
C ALA A 48 -1.99 -8.84 6.93
N GLY A 49 -0.66 -8.66 7.01
CA GLY A 49 -0.06 -7.34 7.10
C GLY A 49 -0.24 -6.50 5.85
N GLN A 50 -0.05 -7.09 4.66
CA GLN A 50 -0.28 -6.41 3.38
C GLN A 50 -1.74 -5.94 3.25
N LYS A 51 -2.70 -6.79 3.63
CA LYS A 51 -4.13 -6.42 3.69
C LYS A 51 -4.35 -5.24 4.63
N ALA A 52 -3.77 -5.27 5.82
CA ALA A 52 -3.91 -4.18 6.79
C ALA A 52 -3.35 -2.84 6.26
N CYS A 53 -2.24 -2.87 5.52
CA CYS A 53 -1.68 -1.68 4.87
C CYS A 53 -2.59 -1.17 3.76
N ALA A 54 -3.06 -2.04 2.87
CA ALA A 54 -3.94 -1.67 1.77
C ALA A 54 -5.30 -1.12 2.26
N VAL A 55 -5.86 -1.66 3.35
CA VAL A 55 -7.05 -1.11 4.00
C VAL A 55 -6.79 0.30 4.54
N GLU A 56 -5.67 0.53 5.22
CA GLU A 56 -5.36 1.87 5.75
C GLU A 56 -5.21 2.92 4.65
N PHE A 57 -4.53 2.58 3.55
CA PHE A 57 -4.45 3.46 2.39
C PHE A 57 -5.83 3.71 1.77
N LEU A 58 -6.64 2.67 1.62
CA LEU A 58 -7.97 2.81 1.04
C LEU A 58 -8.89 3.69 1.89
N ASP A 59 -8.88 3.51 3.20
CA ASP A 59 -9.66 4.31 4.13
C ASP A 59 -9.18 5.77 4.14
N TRP A 60 -7.87 6.00 4.06
CA TRP A 60 -7.31 7.34 3.91
C TRP A 60 -7.77 8.02 2.62
N VAL A 61 -7.59 7.39 1.45
CA VAL A 61 -7.98 8.00 0.16
C VAL A 61 -9.49 8.27 0.10
N ARG A 62 -10.32 7.39 0.66
CA ARG A 62 -11.78 7.60 0.74
C ARG A 62 -12.18 8.77 1.65
N GLY A 63 -11.33 9.13 2.61
CA GLY A 63 -11.55 10.25 3.52
C GLY A 63 -11.03 11.59 3.00
N LEU A 64 -10.35 11.62 1.85
CA LEU A 64 -9.80 12.85 1.29
C LEU A 64 -10.90 13.73 0.67
N GLU A 65 -10.86 15.01 1.01
CA GLU A 65 -11.68 16.06 0.37
C GLU A 65 -10.93 16.79 -0.76
N ILE A 66 -9.65 16.44 -0.97
CA ILE A 66 -8.75 17.03 -1.94
C ILE A 66 -8.34 16.01 -3.01
N GLU A 67 -8.02 16.48 -4.21
CA GLU A 67 -7.41 15.64 -5.24
C GLU A 67 -5.91 15.50 -4.98
N LEU A 68 -5.41 14.27 -4.96
CA LEU A 68 -3.99 14.01 -4.80
C LEU A 68 -3.22 14.42 -6.06
N PRO A 69 -2.00 14.98 -5.93
CA PRO A 69 -1.18 15.41 -7.06
C PRO A 69 -0.46 14.23 -7.73
N ILE A 70 -1.21 13.18 -8.11
CA ILE A 70 -0.67 11.94 -8.66
C ILE A 70 -1.18 11.67 -10.07
N SER A 71 -0.38 10.92 -10.84
CA SER A 71 -0.84 10.27 -12.06
C SER A 71 -0.59 8.76 -11.95
N LEU A 72 -1.55 7.97 -12.42
CA LEU A 72 -1.46 6.51 -12.41
C LEU A 72 -1.31 6.03 -13.85
N VAL A 73 -0.27 5.24 -14.10
CA VAL A 73 0.07 4.74 -15.43
C VAL A 73 0.04 3.22 -15.40
N ALA A 74 -0.62 2.60 -16.38
CA ALA A 74 -0.57 1.16 -16.53
C ALA A 74 0.82 0.73 -17.05
N GLU A 75 1.45 -0.25 -16.42
CA GLU A 75 2.76 -0.73 -16.84
C GLU A 75 2.64 -1.56 -18.13
N GLU A 76 3.44 -1.22 -19.14
CA GLU A 76 3.48 -1.98 -20.38
C GLU A 76 3.99 -3.40 -20.15
N GLY A 77 3.23 -4.39 -20.65
CA GLY A 77 3.62 -5.80 -20.58
C GLY A 77 3.25 -6.52 -19.27
N GLN A 78 2.70 -5.82 -18.28
CA GLN A 78 2.16 -6.42 -17.06
C GLN A 78 0.65 -6.16 -16.99
N PRO A 79 -0.20 -7.13 -17.37
CA PRO A 79 -1.62 -7.05 -17.09
C PRO A 79 -1.81 -6.79 -15.59
N GLU A 80 -2.51 -5.71 -15.23
CA GLU A 80 -2.73 -5.26 -13.85
C GLU A 80 -1.54 -4.57 -13.15
N GLY A 81 -0.41 -4.37 -13.85
CA GLY A 81 0.68 -3.54 -13.37
C GLY A 81 0.33 -2.05 -13.43
N TRP A 82 0.57 -1.33 -12.34
CA TRP A 82 0.36 0.10 -12.24
C TRP A 82 1.59 0.75 -11.62
N SER A 83 1.99 1.90 -12.16
CA SER A 83 2.96 2.79 -11.54
C SER A 83 2.28 4.09 -11.12
N MET A 84 2.83 4.70 -10.08
CA MET A 84 2.38 6.00 -9.58
C MET A 84 3.45 7.05 -9.82
N GLU A 85 3.10 8.05 -10.62
CA GLU A 85 3.91 9.24 -10.85
C GLU A 85 3.50 10.33 -9.88
N TRP A 86 4.50 10.84 -9.16
CA TRP A 86 4.36 11.94 -8.24
C TRP A 86 5.70 12.67 -8.13
N ASP A 87 5.68 13.99 -8.24
CA ASP A 87 6.87 14.84 -8.24
C ASP A 87 7.37 15.21 -6.84
N GLY A 88 6.70 14.73 -5.78
CA GLY A 88 7.02 15.06 -4.40
C GLY A 88 6.48 16.42 -3.94
N SER A 89 5.59 17.05 -4.71
CA SER A 89 4.94 18.31 -4.33
C SER A 89 3.69 18.08 -3.48
N MET A 90 3.38 19.06 -2.62
CA MET A 90 2.10 19.16 -1.91
C MET A 90 1.10 19.98 -2.74
N CYS A 91 -0.18 19.63 -2.69
CA CYS A 91 -1.26 20.43 -3.25
C CYS A 91 -1.98 21.26 -2.15
N GLU A 92 -2.84 22.19 -2.58
CA GLU A 92 -3.65 22.99 -1.64
C GLU A 92 -4.57 22.09 -0.81
N GLY A 93 -4.59 22.30 0.50
CA GLY A 93 -5.41 21.53 1.44
C GLY A 93 -4.77 20.21 1.91
N MET A 94 -3.63 19.82 1.36
CA MET A 94 -2.90 18.62 1.78
C MET A 94 -2.24 18.85 3.15
N SER A 95 -2.52 17.97 4.12
CA SER A 95 -1.83 17.97 5.40
C SER A 95 -0.45 17.28 5.29
N GLU A 96 0.40 17.50 6.29
CA GLU A 96 1.67 16.77 6.41
C GLU A 96 1.44 15.25 6.49
N ARG A 97 0.38 14.83 7.19
CA ARG A 97 -0.01 13.42 7.24
C ARG A 97 -0.38 12.89 5.85
N ASP A 98 -1.13 13.65 5.05
CA ASP A 98 -1.48 13.22 3.69
C ASP A 98 -0.22 13.09 2.82
N PHE A 99 0.74 14.01 3.01
CA PHE A 99 2.02 13.98 2.31
C PHE A 99 2.83 12.74 2.68
N ASP A 100 2.83 12.36 3.96
CA ASP A 100 3.47 11.13 4.46
C ASP A 100 2.76 9.87 3.98
N MET A 101 1.42 9.86 3.98
CA MET A 101 0.62 8.77 3.43
C MET A 101 0.86 8.58 1.92
N LEU A 102 0.96 9.68 1.16
CA LEU A 102 1.22 9.64 -0.28
C LEU A 102 2.63 9.13 -0.60
N ASP A 103 3.61 9.52 0.21
CA ASP A 103 4.98 9.01 0.09
C ASP A 103 5.05 7.53 0.49
N ALA A 104 4.32 7.12 1.53
CA ALA A 104 4.23 5.74 1.98
C ALA A 104 3.57 4.82 0.95
N ILE A 105 2.45 5.23 0.34
CA ILE A 105 1.75 4.41 -0.66
C ILE A 105 2.60 4.26 -1.94
N ARG A 106 3.32 5.32 -2.34
CA ARG A 106 4.29 5.24 -3.45
C ARG A 106 5.32 4.16 -3.21
N TYR A 107 5.90 4.15 -2.02
CA TYR A 107 6.96 3.22 -1.65
C TYR A 107 6.44 1.78 -1.49
N ILE A 108 5.36 1.60 -0.72
CA ILE A 108 4.88 0.28 -0.29
C ILE A 108 4.05 -0.42 -1.36
N VAL A 109 3.17 0.31 -2.06
CA VAL A 109 2.21 -0.27 -3.02
C VAL A 109 2.74 -0.24 -4.44
N PHE A 110 3.37 0.87 -4.83
CA PHE A 110 3.84 1.10 -6.20
C PHE A 110 5.34 0.87 -6.37
N ASN A 111 6.00 0.22 -5.40
CA ASN A 111 7.43 -0.11 -5.44
C ASN A 111 8.34 1.10 -5.76
N GLY A 112 8.01 2.28 -5.23
CA GLY A 112 8.85 3.46 -5.35
C GLY A 112 10.26 3.20 -4.83
N GLU A 113 11.28 3.79 -5.48
CA GLU A 113 12.69 3.52 -5.15
C GLU A 113 13.08 3.90 -3.71
N SER A 114 12.45 4.93 -3.17
CA SER A 114 12.73 5.46 -1.84
C SER A 114 11.54 6.25 -1.29
N TYR A 115 11.62 6.60 -0.01
CA TYR A 115 10.69 7.46 0.70
C TYR A 115 11.45 8.58 1.41
N ARG A 116 10.73 9.63 1.82
CA ARG A 116 11.31 10.80 2.50
C ARG A 116 11.81 10.42 3.91
N PRO A 117 13.01 10.89 4.32
CA PRO A 117 13.42 10.79 5.72
C PRO A 117 12.35 11.38 6.65
N ASP A 118 12.19 10.78 7.83
CA ASP A 118 11.23 11.20 8.87
C ASP A 118 9.73 11.01 8.52
N ASN A 119 9.41 10.20 7.50
CA ASN A 119 8.03 9.82 7.21
C ASN A 119 7.45 8.98 8.37
N ALA A 120 6.56 9.58 9.16
CA ALA A 120 6.02 8.98 10.38
C ALA A 120 5.04 7.80 10.13
N VAL A 121 4.62 7.61 8.87
CA VAL A 121 3.65 6.58 8.46
C VAL A 121 4.33 5.28 8.06
N ILE A 122 5.54 5.34 7.49
CA ILE A 122 6.17 4.18 6.83
C ILE A 122 6.58 3.09 7.81
N ASP A 123 7.29 3.44 8.89
CA ASP A 123 7.80 2.45 9.84
C ASP A 123 6.67 1.62 10.48
N PRO A 124 5.57 2.22 10.96
CA PRO A 124 4.41 1.46 11.43
C PRO A 124 3.82 0.52 10.36
N LEU A 125 3.75 0.95 9.10
CA LEU A 125 3.16 0.16 8.01
C LEU A 125 4.05 -1.00 7.59
N LEU A 126 5.36 -0.80 7.41
CA LEU A 126 6.32 -1.88 7.15
C LEU A 126 6.31 -2.92 8.28
N GLY A 127 6.11 -2.46 9.51
CA GLY A 127 5.94 -3.32 10.68
C GLY A 127 4.78 -4.32 10.57
N ARG A 128 3.68 -4.00 9.86
CA ARG A 128 2.44 -4.79 9.90
C ARG A 128 2.55 -6.16 9.24
N GLY A 129 3.42 -6.34 8.26
CA GLY A 129 3.69 -7.62 7.60
C GLY A 129 4.78 -8.47 8.23
N MET A 130 5.59 -7.92 9.14
CA MET A 130 6.71 -8.66 9.70
C MET A 130 6.25 -9.71 10.73
N PRO A 131 6.68 -10.98 10.61
CA PRO A 131 6.52 -11.99 11.64
C PRO A 131 7.04 -11.47 12.99
N GLY A 132 6.37 -11.82 14.09
CA GLY A 132 6.64 -11.21 15.40
C GLY A 132 8.08 -11.34 15.92
N ARG A 133 8.89 -12.27 15.39
CA ARG A 133 10.35 -12.32 15.65
C ARG A 133 11.12 -11.27 14.87
N LEU A 134 10.86 -11.15 13.57
CA LEU A 134 11.49 -10.15 12.70
C LEU A 134 11.12 -8.72 13.11
N ARG A 135 9.88 -8.47 13.53
CA ARG A 135 9.46 -7.16 14.04
C ARG A 135 10.29 -6.75 15.26
N LYS A 136 10.53 -7.66 16.20
CA LYS A 136 11.34 -7.39 17.39
C LYS A 136 12.81 -7.15 17.08
N ASP A 137 13.37 -7.84 16.08
CA ASP A 137 14.76 -7.67 15.67
C ASP A 137 14.97 -6.29 15.01
N VAL A 138 13.98 -5.79 14.26
CA VAL A 138 13.99 -4.43 13.66
C VAL A 138 13.79 -3.34 14.71
N GLU A 139 12.88 -3.54 15.68
CA GLU A 139 12.65 -2.60 16.79
C GLU A 139 13.86 -2.46 17.76
N GLN A 140 14.82 -3.40 17.70
CA GLN A 140 16.01 -3.45 18.56
C GLN A 140 17.31 -3.06 17.83
N SER A 141 17.26 -2.71 16.55
CA SER A 141 18.40 -2.30 15.72
C SER A 141 18.48 -0.77 15.59
#